data_AF-A0A933G148-F1
#
_entry.id   AF-A0A933G148-F1
#
_cell.length_a   1.000
_cell.length_b   1.000
_cell.length_c   1.000
_cell.angle_alpha   90.00
_cell.angle_beta   90.00
_cell.angle_gamma   90.00
#
_symmetry.space_group_name_H-M   'P 1'
#
loop_
_entity.id
_entity.type
_entity.pdbx_description
1 polymer ?
#
loop_
_entity_poly.entity_id
_entity_poly.type
_entity_poly.pdbx_seq_one_letter_code
_entity_poly.pdbx_strand_id
1 'polypeptide(L)'
;MSQFSWQARTGVTEATERPTRRGHSAEAVNELKFTLHQRLIEELDPSKLQGLDPDRAREAVVAAARSLIAQEMPGIVGAVRDELVDAVADEVLGLGPIEPLVNDPSISEIMVNAPDQVFYEKEGRLYLSSVRFRDDQHIMRIVERIVAPLGRRVDESSPMVDARLPDGSRVNVIIPPVAPKSPTITIRKFQADKMTIEDLIGLGSLTRELAEFFRACVQVRLNILVSGGTGTGKTTMLNALSAFIPDTERILTIEDPTELRLQQGHVVSLEARPASLEGKGAVTQRDLVRNSLRMRPNRIIVGEVRGAEAFDMMQAMNTGHEGSLSTVHANSPRDALARIENMILMIGMDLPMRAIREQIASAIHLIIQIVRLADGSRKVTHVSEITGMEGEVVTMQDLFRYEQRGIDSDGRVVGEFSGTGIRPRFADKFEVAGIHLPPDLFARLGV
;
A
#
# COMPACT_ATOMS: atom_id res chain seq x y z
N MET A 1 -22.17 34.39 -39.74
CA MET A 1 -22.09 35.58 -38.86
C MET A 1 -23.28 35.58 -37.93
N SER A 2 -23.11 35.06 -36.72
CA SER A 2 -24.06 35.18 -35.62
C SER A 2 -23.25 35.05 -34.33
N GLN A 3 -22.74 36.18 -33.85
CA GLN A 3 -22.06 36.31 -32.56
C GLN A 3 -23.13 36.37 -31.47
N PHE A 4 -23.15 35.39 -30.56
CA PHE A 4 -23.92 35.47 -29.32
C PHE A 4 -23.01 35.98 -28.20
N SER A 5 -23.22 37.24 -27.80
CA SER A 5 -22.57 37.88 -26.65
C SER A 5 -23.20 37.41 -25.34
N TRP A 6 -22.40 36.83 -24.45
CA TRP A 6 -22.79 36.64 -23.04
C TRP A 6 -22.49 37.92 -22.26
N GLN A 7 -23.55 38.65 -21.89
CA GLN A 7 -23.47 39.72 -20.90
C GLN A 7 -23.47 39.12 -19.48
N ALA A 8 -22.39 39.35 -18.74
CA ALA A 8 -22.26 38.99 -17.34
C ALA A 8 -23.19 39.84 -16.47
N ARG A 9 -24.07 39.19 -15.70
CA ARG A 9 -24.80 39.83 -14.60
C ARG A 9 -23.83 40.02 -13.42
N THR A 10 -23.46 41.26 -13.17
CA THR A 10 -22.79 41.71 -11.94
C THR A 10 -23.81 41.76 -10.81
N GLY A 11 -23.64 40.86 -9.85
CA GLY A 11 -24.40 40.80 -8.61
C GLY A 11 -23.53 40.22 -7.51
N VAL A 12 -22.38 40.84 -7.26
CA VAL A 12 -21.55 40.53 -6.09
C VAL A 12 -22.11 41.32 -4.92
N THR A 13 -22.92 40.67 -4.10
CA THR A 13 -23.12 41.10 -2.71
C THR A 13 -21.80 40.87 -1.98
N GLU A 14 -21.11 41.96 -1.62
CA GLU A 14 -20.00 41.95 -0.66
C GLU A 14 -20.51 41.44 0.69
N ALA A 15 -20.39 40.12 0.90
CA ALA A 15 -20.41 39.55 2.24
C ALA A 15 -19.02 39.78 2.83
N THR A 16 -18.91 40.79 3.69
CA THR A 16 -17.72 41.03 4.51
C THR A 16 -17.55 39.84 5.46
N GLU A 17 -16.70 38.87 5.09
CA GLU A 17 -16.29 37.79 5.98
C GLU A 17 -15.57 38.41 7.18
N ARG A 18 -16.22 38.38 8.35
CA ARG A 18 -15.55 38.65 9.61
C ARG A 18 -14.57 37.50 9.87
N PRO A 19 -13.28 37.78 10.15
CA PRO A 19 -12.33 36.72 10.49
C PRO A 19 -12.83 35.99 11.73
N THR A 20 -12.99 34.67 11.61
CA THR A 20 -13.45 33.84 12.72
C THR A 20 -12.38 33.79 13.80
N ARG A 21 -12.73 34.10 15.05
CA ARG A 21 -11.83 34.11 16.23
C ARG A 21 -11.01 32.82 16.42
N ARG A 22 -11.38 31.70 15.78
CA ARG A 22 -10.63 30.43 15.83
C ARG A 22 -9.35 30.45 14.98
N GLY A 23 -9.29 31.19 13.87
CA GLY A 23 -8.11 31.24 12.99
C GLY A 23 -6.91 31.93 13.65
N HIS A 24 -7.15 33.08 14.29
CA HIS A 24 -6.09 33.84 14.97
C HIS A 24 -5.50 33.12 16.19
N SER A 25 -6.26 32.26 16.85
CA SER A 25 -5.76 31.47 17.97
C SER A 25 -4.82 30.35 17.52
N ALA A 26 -5.05 29.75 16.35
CA ALA A 26 -4.21 28.67 15.82
C ALA A 26 -2.90 29.21 15.23
N GLU A 27 -2.96 30.35 14.53
CA GLU A 27 -1.78 31.06 14.03
C GLU A 27 -0.88 31.52 15.19
N ALA A 28 -1.46 32.14 16.23
CA ALA A 28 -0.73 32.57 17.42
C ALA A 28 -0.05 31.40 18.16
N VAL A 29 -0.70 30.23 18.23
CA VAL A 29 -0.11 29.03 18.84
C VAL A 29 1.03 28.47 18.00
N ASN A 30 0.93 28.50 16.67
CA ASN A 30 2.02 28.05 15.78
C ASN A 30 3.22 28.99 15.81
N GLU A 31 2.98 30.31 15.83
CA GLU A 31 4.04 31.30 15.97
C GLU A 31 4.75 31.17 17.33
N LEU A 32 3.98 30.90 18.38
CA LEU A 32 4.50 30.66 19.71
C LEU A 32 5.35 29.38 19.79
N LYS A 33 4.87 28.26 19.22
CA LYS A 33 5.63 27.01 19.09
C LYS A 33 6.99 27.27 18.42
N PHE A 34 6.98 28.09 17.39
CA PHE A 34 8.19 28.44 16.64
C PHE A 34 9.19 29.26 17.48
N THR A 35 8.74 30.28 18.20
CA THR A 35 9.62 31.07 19.09
C THR A 35 10.24 30.20 20.18
N LEU A 36 9.45 29.30 20.77
CA LEU A 36 9.93 28.37 21.80
C LEU A 36 10.95 27.38 21.24
N HIS A 37 10.72 26.86 20.03
CA HIS A 37 11.66 25.96 19.37
C HIS A 37 13.03 26.62 19.10
N GLN A 38 13.05 27.85 18.58
CA GLN A 38 14.32 28.57 18.32
C GLN A 38 15.13 28.77 19.60
N ARG A 39 14.48 29.24 20.67
CA ARG A 39 15.13 29.41 21.97
C ARG A 39 15.57 28.10 22.58
N LEU A 40 14.77 27.04 22.41
CA LEU A 40 15.14 25.73 22.91
C LEU A 40 16.37 25.17 22.17
N ILE A 41 16.52 25.43 20.87
CA ILE A 41 17.77 25.09 20.14
C ILE A 41 18.95 25.90 20.67
N GLU A 42 18.77 27.20 20.97
CA GLU A 42 19.85 28.03 21.52
C GLU A 42 20.29 27.58 22.93
N GLU A 43 19.35 27.05 23.73
CA GLU A 43 19.58 26.60 25.10
C GLU A 43 20.01 25.13 25.20
N LEU A 44 19.55 24.28 24.27
CA LEU A 44 20.01 22.90 24.09
C LEU A 44 21.34 22.91 23.36
N ASP A 45 22.43 22.81 24.12
CA ASP A 45 23.74 22.47 23.57
C ASP A 45 23.67 21.14 22.77
N PRO A 46 23.79 21.16 21.43
CA PRO A 46 23.66 19.96 20.60
C PRO A 46 24.66 18.87 20.98
N SER A 47 25.79 19.24 21.60
CA SER A 47 26.80 18.30 22.08
C SER A 47 26.31 17.44 23.24
N LYS A 48 25.32 17.90 24.02
CA LYS A 48 24.72 17.13 25.13
C LYS A 48 23.75 16.05 24.68
N LEU A 49 23.24 16.16 23.45
CA LEU A 49 22.35 15.17 22.84
C LEU A 49 23.12 14.11 22.04
N GLN A 50 24.37 14.40 21.67
CA GLN A 50 25.21 13.47 20.93
C GLN A 50 25.55 12.23 21.76
N GLY A 51 25.28 11.04 21.21
CA GLY A 51 25.60 9.76 21.83
C GLY A 51 24.60 9.29 22.90
N LEU A 52 23.52 10.05 23.17
CA LEU A 52 22.41 9.56 23.96
C LEU A 52 21.54 8.59 23.15
N ASP A 53 20.95 7.63 23.85
CA ASP A 53 19.85 6.82 23.33
C ASP A 53 18.62 7.72 23.05
N PRO A 54 17.80 7.43 22.02
CA PRO A 54 16.64 8.26 21.64
C PRO A 54 15.69 8.59 22.79
N ASP A 55 15.43 7.66 23.71
CA ASP A 55 14.51 7.89 24.83
C ASP A 55 15.09 8.91 25.81
N ARG A 56 16.39 8.80 26.10
CA ARG A 56 17.10 9.73 26.99
C ARG A 56 17.28 11.10 26.36
N ALA A 57 17.49 11.17 25.04
CA ALA A 57 17.52 12.43 24.31
C ALA A 57 16.15 13.13 24.40
N ARG A 58 15.06 12.38 24.22
CA ARG A 58 13.70 12.91 24.36
C ARG A 58 13.41 13.42 25.76
N GLU A 59 13.77 12.67 26.80
CA GLU A 59 13.62 13.11 28.20
C GLU A 59 14.35 14.43 28.48
N ALA A 60 15.59 14.59 27.98
CA ALA A 60 16.38 15.80 28.16
C ALA A 60 15.74 17.01 27.46
N VAL A 61 15.28 16.83 26.22
CA VAL A 61 14.58 17.87 25.45
C VAL A 61 13.27 18.27 26.11
N VAL A 62 12.47 17.30 26.56
CA VAL A 62 11.22 17.54 27.28
C VAL A 62 11.44 18.30 28.59
N ALA A 63 12.49 17.96 29.35
CA ALA A 63 12.84 18.65 30.59
C ALA A 63 13.25 20.12 30.32
N ALA A 64 14.08 20.34 29.30
CA ALA A 64 14.49 21.67 28.88
C ALA A 64 13.28 22.50 28.39
N ALA A 65 12.43 21.92 27.54
CA ALA A 65 11.22 22.58 27.04
C ALA A 65 10.26 22.97 28.17
N ARG A 66 10.07 22.08 29.17
CA ARG A 66 9.26 22.38 30.37
C ARG A 66 9.82 23.56 31.16
N SER A 67 11.14 23.60 31.36
CA SER A 67 11.80 24.70 32.07
C SER A 67 11.62 26.02 31.33
N LEU A 68 11.88 26.04 30.02
CA LEU A 68 11.76 27.22 29.18
C LEU A 68 10.31 27.76 29.15
N ILE A 69 9.33 26.88 28.95
CA ILE A 69 7.91 27.28 28.93
C ILE A 69 7.47 27.80 30.30
N ALA A 70 7.92 27.19 31.40
CA ALA A 70 7.59 27.67 32.74
C ALA A 70 8.16 29.07 33.04
N GLN A 71 9.33 29.39 32.51
CA GLN A 71 9.99 30.69 32.70
C GLN A 71 9.38 31.78 31.83
N GLU A 72 9.21 31.53 30.54
CA GLU A 72 8.76 32.52 29.57
C GLU A 72 7.24 32.66 29.54
N MET A 73 6.52 31.61 29.91
CA MET A 73 5.07 31.51 29.78
C MET A 73 4.41 30.88 31.02
N PRO A 74 4.56 31.47 32.21
CA PRO A 74 4.01 30.92 33.45
C PRO A 74 2.47 30.77 33.43
N GLY A 75 1.78 31.46 32.52
CA GLY A 75 0.33 31.35 32.33
C GLY A 75 -0.13 30.11 31.57
N ILE A 76 0.77 29.37 30.91
CA ILE A 76 0.44 28.11 30.22
C ILE A 76 0.67 26.94 31.18
N VAL A 77 -0.41 26.29 31.59
CA VAL A 77 -0.41 25.22 32.60
C VAL A 77 -1.24 24.01 32.16
N GLY A 78 -1.04 22.88 32.84
CA GLY A 78 -1.80 21.65 32.61
C GLY A 78 -1.60 21.10 31.19
N ALA A 79 -2.68 20.54 30.61
CA ALA A 79 -2.65 19.85 29.32
C ALA A 79 -2.09 20.69 28.17
N VAL A 80 -2.39 22.00 28.14
CA VAL A 80 -1.89 22.90 27.08
C VAL A 80 -0.37 23.03 27.14
N ARG A 81 0.22 23.01 28.34
CA ARG A 81 1.67 23.02 28.51
C ARG A 81 2.28 21.71 28.00
N ASP A 82 1.67 20.59 28.35
CA ASP A 82 2.17 19.26 27.96
C ASP A 82 2.10 19.09 26.42
N GLU A 83 1.00 19.49 25.77
CA GLU A 83 0.89 19.52 24.31
C GLU A 83 1.95 20.41 23.64
N LEU A 84 2.27 21.56 24.25
CA LEU A 84 3.28 22.48 23.73
C LEU A 84 4.70 21.91 23.89
N VAL A 85 4.97 21.25 25.01
CA VAL A 85 6.23 20.56 25.27
C VAL A 85 6.43 19.43 24.26
N ASP A 86 5.42 18.60 24.04
CA ASP A 86 5.49 17.48 23.08
C ASP A 86 5.71 18.01 21.65
N ALA A 87 4.97 19.05 21.25
CA ALA A 87 5.15 19.67 19.95
C ALA A 87 6.57 20.23 19.74
N VAL A 88 7.15 20.85 20.77
CA VAL A 88 8.53 21.35 20.70
C VAL A 88 9.53 20.18 20.66
N ALA A 89 9.31 19.11 21.43
CA ALA A 89 10.15 17.92 21.38
C ALA A 89 10.12 17.25 19.99
N ASP A 90 8.95 17.18 19.37
CA ASP A 90 8.77 16.64 18.02
C ASP A 90 9.42 17.52 16.95
N GLU A 91 9.44 18.84 17.15
CA GLU A 91 10.16 19.80 16.30
C GLU A 91 11.68 19.59 16.37
N VAL A 92 12.23 19.32 17.56
CA VAL A 92 13.67 19.10 17.76
C VAL A 92 14.11 17.69 17.33
N LEU A 93 13.39 16.66 17.73
CA LEU A 93 13.82 15.26 17.62
C LEU A 93 13.02 14.42 16.61
N GLY A 94 11.74 14.75 16.41
CA GLY A 94 10.80 13.99 15.58
C GLY A 94 10.72 14.52 14.14
N LEU A 95 9.58 14.31 13.48
CA LEU A 95 9.28 14.79 12.13
C LEU A 95 8.53 16.13 12.14
N GLY A 96 8.69 16.91 13.20
CA GLY A 96 8.09 18.24 13.33
C GLY A 96 6.56 18.19 13.34
N PRO A 97 5.86 19.07 12.61
CA PRO A 97 4.41 19.20 12.72
C PRO A 97 3.62 17.95 12.32
N ILE A 98 4.20 17.06 11.51
CA ILE A 98 3.55 15.84 11.03
C ILE A 98 3.72 14.65 11.97
N GLU A 99 4.56 14.74 13.02
CA GLU A 99 4.82 13.66 13.98
C GLU A 99 3.53 13.06 14.58
N PRO A 100 2.50 13.83 14.98
CA PRO A 100 1.25 13.26 15.47
C PRO A 100 0.50 12.43 14.42
N LEU A 101 0.57 12.82 13.14
CA LEU A 101 -0.05 12.05 12.05
C LEU A 101 0.73 10.76 11.79
N VAL A 102 2.05 10.82 11.87
CA VAL A 102 2.94 9.66 11.73
C VAL A 102 2.68 8.66 12.86
N ASN A 103 2.42 9.13 14.08
CA ASN A 103 2.18 8.28 15.24
C ASN A 103 0.74 7.74 15.33
N ASP A 104 -0.25 8.32 14.65
CA ASP A 104 -1.63 7.81 14.64
C ASP A 104 -1.75 6.51 13.82
N PRO A 105 -1.98 5.33 14.44
CA PRO A 105 -2.04 4.05 13.74
C PRO A 105 -3.23 3.94 12.77
N SER A 106 -4.25 4.80 12.89
CA SER A 106 -5.39 4.83 11.98
C SER A 106 -5.11 5.54 10.65
N ILE A 107 -3.99 6.27 10.55
CA ILE A 107 -3.56 6.95 9.32
C ILE A 107 -2.68 6.02 8.48
N SER A 108 -3.04 5.86 7.21
CA SER A 108 -2.33 5.02 6.23
C SER A 108 -1.32 5.80 5.38
N GLU A 109 -1.59 7.07 5.11
CA GLU A 109 -0.76 7.90 4.24
C GLU A 109 -0.78 9.36 4.67
N ILE A 110 0.34 10.07 4.49
CA ILE A 110 0.51 11.50 4.81
C ILE A 110 1.15 12.17 3.60
N MET A 111 0.59 13.29 3.15
CA MET A 111 1.04 14.03 1.97
C MET A 111 1.22 15.50 2.33
N VAL A 112 2.46 15.98 2.32
CA VAL A 112 2.81 17.39 2.46
C VAL A 112 3.02 17.94 1.05
N ASN A 113 2.11 18.79 0.59
CA ASN A 113 2.16 19.38 -0.75
C ASN A 113 2.71 20.82 -0.74
N ALA A 114 2.50 21.52 0.36
CA ALA A 114 2.95 22.88 0.62
C ALA A 114 2.88 23.17 2.14
N PRO A 115 3.43 24.29 2.64
CA PRO A 115 3.42 24.56 4.07
C PRO A 115 2.03 24.57 4.71
N ASP A 116 1.02 25.03 3.98
CA ASP A 116 -0.38 25.08 4.40
C ASP A 116 -1.25 23.95 3.84
N GLN A 117 -0.66 22.99 3.12
CA GLN A 117 -1.35 21.89 2.45
C GLN A 117 -0.80 20.54 2.88
N VAL A 118 -1.30 20.04 4.01
CA VAL A 118 -1.00 18.69 4.53
C VAL A 118 -2.28 17.85 4.47
N PHE A 119 -2.23 16.74 3.74
CA PHE A 119 -3.31 15.77 3.64
C PHE A 119 -2.92 14.48 4.37
N TYR A 120 -3.92 13.73 4.80
CA TYR A 120 -3.73 12.36 5.29
C TYR A 120 -4.86 11.45 4.82
N GLU A 121 -4.55 10.16 4.66
CA GLU A 121 -5.54 9.13 4.42
C GLU A 121 -5.89 8.42 5.73
N LYS A 122 -7.19 8.32 6.01
CA LYS A 122 -7.73 7.48 7.08
C LYS A 122 -8.91 6.69 6.53
N GLU A 123 -8.88 5.37 6.72
CA GLU A 123 -9.92 4.45 6.24
C GLU A 123 -10.23 4.60 4.72
N GLY A 124 -9.20 4.84 3.91
CA GLY A 124 -9.33 4.96 2.45
C GLY A 124 -10.01 6.25 1.98
N ARG A 125 -10.09 7.28 2.83
CA ARG A 125 -10.58 8.63 2.54
C ARG A 125 -9.49 9.67 2.85
N LEU A 126 -9.38 10.68 1.98
CA LEU A 126 -8.42 11.77 2.13
C LEU A 126 -9.03 12.94 2.92
N TYR A 127 -8.25 13.48 3.86
CA TYR A 127 -8.62 14.60 4.69
C TYR A 127 -7.54 15.69 4.64
N LEU A 128 -7.96 16.95 4.64
CA LEU A 128 -7.05 18.08 4.86
C LEU A 128 -6.78 18.22 6.36
N SER A 129 -5.52 18.22 6.75
CA SER A 129 -5.08 18.36 8.13
C SER A 129 -5.11 19.82 8.58
N SER A 130 -5.24 20.04 9.89
CA SER A 130 -4.96 21.34 10.53
C SER A 130 -3.46 21.58 10.75
N VAL A 131 -2.63 20.55 10.57
CA VAL A 131 -1.16 20.64 10.63
C VAL A 131 -0.64 21.56 9.53
N ARG A 132 0.30 22.43 9.89
CA ARG A 132 0.96 23.36 8.96
C ARG A 132 2.45 23.43 9.24
N PHE A 133 3.23 23.54 8.18
CA PHE A 133 4.61 23.98 8.25
C PHE A 133 4.67 25.51 8.17
N ARG A 134 5.80 26.07 8.59
CA ARG A 134 6.04 27.52 8.58
C ARG A 134 6.24 28.02 7.16
N ASP A 135 7.14 27.34 6.44
CA ASP A 135 7.62 27.69 5.12
C ASP A 135 8.31 26.48 4.48
N ASP A 136 8.68 26.61 3.21
CA ASP A 136 9.38 25.58 2.45
C ASP A 136 10.70 25.18 3.10
N GLN A 137 11.40 26.13 3.74
CA GLN A 137 12.63 25.84 4.48
C GLN A 137 12.39 24.90 5.66
N HIS A 138 11.24 25.02 6.33
CA HIS A 138 10.85 24.09 7.38
C HIS A 138 10.65 22.69 6.79
N ILE A 139 9.93 22.56 5.68
CA ILE A 139 9.77 21.26 5.02
C ILE A 139 11.14 20.66 4.68
N MET A 140 12.07 21.46 4.13
CA MET A 140 13.43 21.00 3.81
C MET A 140 14.21 20.49 5.04
N ARG A 141 14.10 21.13 6.21
CA ARG A 141 14.73 20.61 7.44
C ARG A 141 14.18 19.24 7.84
N ILE A 142 12.88 19.02 7.69
CA ILE A 142 12.26 17.72 7.96
C ILE A 142 12.68 16.69 6.90
N VAL A 143 12.78 17.08 5.63
CA VAL A 143 13.34 16.22 4.57
C VAL A 143 14.75 15.78 4.93
N GLU A 144 15.65 16.69 5.30
CA GLU A 144 17.02 16.36 5.70
C GLU A 144 17.05 15.37 6.87
N ARG A 145 16.21 15.58 7.88
CA ARG A 145 16.08 14.69 9.04
C ARG A 145 15.60 13.28 8.66
N ILE A 146 14.72 13.18 7.66
CA ILE A 146 14.24 11.90 7.14
C ILE A 146 15.33 11.18 6.34
N VAL A 147 16.04 11.88 5.46
CA VAL A 147 16.89 11.25 4.43
C VAL A 147 18.33 11.03 4.90
N ALA A 148 18.86 11.87 5.79
CA ALA A 148 20.24 11.80 6.25
C ALA A 148 20.58 10.49 6.99
N PRO A 149 19.74 9.97 7.92
CA PRO A 149 19.99 8.67 8.56
C PRO A 149 20.00 7.50 7.58
N LEU A 150 19.34 7.64 6.42
CA LEU A 150 19.24 6.63 5.38
C LEU A 150 20.45 6.65 4.43
N GLY A 151 21.42 7.57 4.66
CA GLY A 151 22.55 7.79 3.77
C GLY A 151 22.13 8.34 2.40
N ARG A 152 20.97 9.00 2.32
CA ARG A 152 20.44 9.61 1.10
C ARG A 152 20.59 11.12 1.17
N ARG A 153 20.56 11.77 0.01
CA ARG A 153 20.64 13.23 -0.14
C ARG A 153 19.58 13.70 -1.11
N VAL A 154 19.06 14.90 -0.86
CA VAL A 154 18.11 15.61 -1.70
C VAL A 154 18.62 17.03 -1.85
N ASP A 155 18.96 17.42 -3.07
CA ASP A 155 19.45 18.76 -3.41
C ASP A 155 19.14 19.05 -4.89
N GLU A 156 19.50 20.24 -5.38
CA GLU A 156 19.20 20.65 -6.77
C GLU A 156 19.75 19.69 -7.83
N SER A 157 20.82 18.94 -7.52
CA SER A 157 21.42 17.97 -8.44
C SER A 157 20.68 16.62 -8.42
N SER A 158 20.02 16.30 -7.32
CA SER A 158 19.22 15.09 -7.09
C SER A 158 17.90 15.46 -6.38
N PRO A 159 16.95 16.09 -7.10
CA PRO A 159 15.78 16.75 -6.49
C PRO A 159 14.68 15.77 -6.05
N MET A 160 14.91 14.46 -6.15
CA MET A 160 13.96 13.41 -5.85
C MET A 160 14.63 12.31 -5.04
N VAL A 161 13.93 11.77 -4.06
CA VAL A 161 14.35 10.55 -3.37
C VAL A 161 13.15 9.68 -3.04
N ASP A 162 13.36 8.37 -3.24
CA ASP A 162 12.52 7.32 -2.69
C ASP A 162 13.34 6.56 -1.65
N ALA A 163 12.79 6.41 -0.45
CA ALA A 163 13.48 5.75 0.64
C ALA A 163 12.51 4.96 1.54
N ARG A 164 13.09 4.10 2.37
CA ARG A 164 12.37 3.31 3.37
C ARG A 164 12.84 3.72 4.75
N LEU A 165 11.89 4.07 5.60
CA LEU A 165 12.11 4.42 7.00
C LEU A 165 12.36 3.15 7.83
N PRO A 166 13.00 3.27 9.01
CA PRO A 166 13.30 2.12 9.88
C PRO A 166 12.07 1.30 10.33
N ASP A 167 10.91 1.94 10.42
CA ASP A 167 9.61 1.29 10.72
C ASP A 167 9.03 0.51 9.52
N GLY A 168 9.69 0.58 8.36
CA GLY A 168 9.27 -0.02 7.10
C GLY A 168 8.46 0.90 6.20
N SER A 169 8.06 2.08 6.67
CA SER A 169 7.27 3.05 5.93
C SER A 169 8.04 3.55 4.70
N ARG A 170 7.32 3.91 3.65
CA ARG A 170 7.92 4.46 2.42
C ARG A 170 7.80 5.96 2.44
N VAL A 171 8.88 6.64 2.08
CA VAL A 171 8.88 8.08 1.88
C VAL A 171 9.33 8.41 0.46
N ASN A 172 8.56 9.26 -0.19
CA ASN A 172 8.92 9.93 -1.44
C ASN A 172 9.05 11.42 -1.16
N VAL A 173 10.13 12.04 -1.62
CA VAL A 173 10.35 13.48 -1.53
C VAL A 173 10.72 14.02 -2.91
N ILE A 174 10.11 15.15 -3.28
CA ILE A 174 10.42 15.89 -4.50
C ILE A 174 10.55 17.37 -4.14
N ILE A 175 11.65 18.01 -4.54
CA ILE A 175 11.94 19.41 -4.25
C ILE A 175 11.97 20.27 -5.53
N PRO A 176 11.89 21.62 -5.43
CA PRO A 176 12.13 22.49 -6.56
C PRO A 176 13.49 22.23 -7.23
N PRO A 177 13.61 22.39 -8.57
CA PRO A 177 12.58 22.89 -9.49
C PRO A 177 11.57 21.83 -9.99
N VAL A 178 11.74 20.55 -9.63
CA VAL A 178 10.85 19.46 -10.10
C VAL A 178 9.45 19.57 -9.49
N ALA A 179 9.37 19.97 -8.22
CA ALA A 179 8.14 20.44 -7.59
C ALA A 179 8.15 21.98 -7.55
N PRO A 180 7.62 22.68 -8.58
CA PRO A 180 7.85 24.12 -8.74
C PRO A 180 7.18 25.00 -7.69
N LYS A 181 6.20 24.46 -6.94
CA LYS A 181 5.44 25.22 -5.94
C LYS A 181 6.06 25.18 -4.54
N SER A 182 6.53 24.02 -4.11
CA SER A 182 7.04 23.75 -2.77
C SER A 182 7.71 22.38 -2.77
N PRO A 183 8.68 22.12 -1.88
CA PRO A 183 9.06 20.76 -1.49
C PRO A 183 7.82 19.93 -1.10
N THR A 184 7.80 18.67 -1.51
CA THR A 184 6.72 17.73 -1.23
C THR A 184 7.23 16.48 -0.54
N ILE A 185 6.42 15.92 0.36
CA ILE A 185 6.71 14.68 1.09
C ILE A 185 5.48 13.80 1.01
N THR A 186 5.62 12.55 0.56
CA THR A 186 4.58 11.53 0.68
C THR A 186 5.11 10.39 1.54
N ILE A 187 4.50 10.17 2.71
CA ILE A 187 4.79 9.04 3.60
C ILE A 187 3.63 8.05 3.49
N ARG A 188 3.90 6.89 2.89
CA ARG A 188 2.99 5.75 2.95
C ARG A 188 3.41 4.87 4.12
N LYS A 189 2.62 4.91 5.18
CA LYS A 189 2.96 4.21 6.42
C LYS A 189 2.98 2.71 6.18
N PHE A 190 3.96 2.03 6.77
CA PHE A 190 3.95 0.59 6.84
C PHE A 190 2.89 0.15 7.85
N GLN A 191 1.69 -0.07 7.34
CA GLN A 191 0.70 -0.83 8.07
C GLN A 191 0.87 -2.28 7.67
N ALA A 192 1.33 -3.11 8.61
CA ALA A 192 1.23 -4.55 8.42
C ALA A 192 -0.26 -4.88 8.24
N ASP A 193 -0.64 -5.35 7.06
CA ASP A 193 -2.02 -5.73 6.81
C ASP A 193 -2.32 -7.00 7.60
N LYS A 194 -2.99 -6.82 8.74
CA LYS A 194 -3.35 -7.89 9.67
C LYS A 194 -4.66 -8.56 9.30
N MET A 195 -5.33 -8.14 8.22
CA MET A 195 -6.62 -8.73 7.86
C MET A 195 -6.44 -10.22 7.58
N THR A 196 -7.09 -11.01 8.43
CA THR A 196 -7.21 -12.44 8.28
C THR A 196 -8.32 -12.76 7.29
N ILE A 197 -8.39 -14.02 6.85
CA ILE A 197 -9.51 -14.47 6.01
C ILE A 197 -10.86 -14.30 6.74
N GLU A 198 -10.88 -14.45 8.06
CA GLU A 198 -12.08 -14.27 8.89
C GLU A 198 -12.53 -12.80 8.94
N ASP A 199 -11.58 -11.85 8.98
CA ASP A 199 -11.89 -10.42 8.88
C ASP A 199 -12.47 -10.09 7.50
N LEU A 200 -11.92 -10.66 6.43
CA LEU A 200 -12.44 -10.47 5.08
C LEU A 200 -13.86 -11.05 4.93
N ILE A 201 -14.17 -12.19 5.56
CA ILE A 201 -15.53 -12.74 5.65
C ILE A 201 -16.44 -11.80 6.46
N GLY A 202 -15.98 -11.29 7.61
CA GLY A 202 -16.73 -10.36 8.46
C GLY A 202 -17.09 -9.04 7.76
N LEU A 203 -16.21 -8.55 6.89
CA LEU A 203 -16.45 -7.40 6.00
C LEU A 203 -17.32 -7.75 4.76
N GLY A 204 -17.65 -9.03 4.60
CA GLY A 204 -18.38 -9.58 3.46
C GLY A 204 -17.60 -9.50 2.14
N SER A 205 -16.26 -9.39 2.19
CA SER A 205 -15.41 -9.32 0.99
C SER A 205 -15.48 -10.60 0.15
N LEU A 206 -15.72 -11.72 0.84
CA LEU A 206 -16.00 -13.05 0.30
C LEU A 206 -16.89 -13.79 1.30
N THR A 207 -17.46 -14.93 0.90
CA THR A 207 -18.20 -15.81 1.79
C THR A 207 -17.27 -16.84 2.46
N ARG A 208 -17.78 -17.55 3.47
CA ARG A 208 -17.06 -18.63 4.14
C ARG A 208 -16.80 -19.81 3.19
N GLU A 209 -17.77 -20.12 2.34
CA GLU A 209 -17.69 -21.19 1.35
C GLU A 209 -16.59 -20.90 0.32
N LEU A 210 -16.45 -19.65 -0.12
CA LEU A 210 -15.33 -19.22 -0.96
C LEU A 210 -13.99 -19.32 -0.23
N ALA A 211 -13.93 -18.97 1.05
CA ALA A 211 -12.71 -19.11 1.84
C ALA A 211 -12.27 -20.58 1.97
N GLU A 212 -13.22 -21.50 2.18
CA GLU A 212 -12.97 -22.94 2.19
C GLU A 212 -12.49 -23.47 0.84
N PHE A 213 -13.10 -23.00 -0.26
CA PHE A 213 -12.63 -23.29 -1.61
C PHE A 213 -11.20 -22.81 -1.84
N PHE A 214 -10.89 -21.57 -1.46
CA PHE A 214 -9.54 -21.02 -1.59
C PHE A 214 -8.52 -21.78 -0.73
N ARG A 215 -8.89 -22.18 0.49
CA ARG A 215 -8.06 -23.04 1.33
C ARG A 215 -7.74 -24.35 0.62
N ALA A 216 -8.74 -25.01 0.04
CA ALA A 216 -8.54 -26.24 -0.72
C ALA A 216 -7.58 -26.02 -1.90
N CYS A 217 -7.78 -24.95 -2.68
CA CYS A 217 -6.90 -24.57 -3.80
C CYS A 217 -5.45 -24.37 -3.37
N VAL A 218 -5.22 -23.67 -2.25
CA VAL A 218 -3.87 -23.45 -1.71
C VAL A 218 -3.24 -24.76 -1.26
N GLN A 219 -3.99 -25.61 -0.54
CA GLN A 219 -3.51 -26.89 -0.03
C GLN A 219 -3.10 -27.87 -1.14
N VAL A 220 -3.85 -27.91 -2.25
CA VAL A 220 -3.50 -28.74 -3.43
C VAL A 220 -2.54 -28.05 -4.40
N ARG A 221 -1.87 -26.98 -3.95
CA ARG A 221 -0.80 -26.27 -4.68
C ARG A 221 -1.23 -25.72 -6.04
N LEU A 222 -2.46 -25.20 -6.15
CA LEU A 222 -2.80 -24.42 -7.34
C LEU A 222 -2.04 -23.11 -7.36
N ASN A 223 -1.58 -22.71 -8.55
CA ASN A 223 -1.01 -21.38 -8.76
C ASN A 223 -2.16 -20.37 -8.91
N ILE A 224 -2.18 -19.36 -8.04
CA ILE A 224 -3.29 -18.41 -7.92
C ILE A 224 -2.78 -16.99 -8.19
N LEU A 225 -3.48 -16.30 -9.09
CA LEU A 225 -3.25 -14.89 -9.40
C LEU A 225 -4.37 -14.04 -8.82
N VAL A 226 -4.05 -13.12 -7.92
CA VAL A 226 -5.01 -12.15 -7.38
C VAL A 226 -4.95 -10.87 -8.19
N SER A 227 -6.04 -10.52 -8.86
CA SER A 227 -6.13 -9.36 -9.74
C SER A 227 -7.08 -8.28 -9.21
N GLY A 228 -6.81 -7.02 -9.57
CA GLY A 228 -7.57 -5.88 -9.06
C GLY A 228 -6.97 -4.53 -9.41
N GLY A 229 -7.76 -3.47 -9.25
CA GLY A 229 -7.28 -2.09 -9.37
C GLY A 229 -6.31 -1.68 -8.26
N THR A 230 -5.92 -0.41 -8.26
CA THR A 230 -5.16 0.18 -7.14
C THR A 230 -6.04 0.32 -5.91
N GLY A 231 -5.51 -0.03 -4.73
CA GLY A 231 -6.23 0.11 -3.47
C GLY A 231 -7.42 -0.84 -3.28
N THR A 232 -7.56 -1.90 -4.10
CA THR A 232 -8.65 -2.88 -3.97
C THR A 232 -8.38 -3.99 -2.94
N GLY A 233 -7.17 -4.08 -2.38
CA GLY A 233 -6.80 -5.08 -1.37
C GLY A 233 -6.19 -6.37 -1.93
N LYS A 234 -5.47 -6.31 -3.06
CA LYS A 234 -4.80 -7.49 -3.65
C LYS A 234 -3.78 -8.12 -2.69
N THR A 235 -2.86 -7.30 -2.17
CA THR A 235 -1.85 -7.76 -1.20
C THR A 235 -2.51 -8.31 0.06
N THR A 236 -3.60 -7.67 0.53
CA THR A 236 -4.42 -8.15 1.65
C THR A 236 -4.95 -9.56 1.42
N MET A 237 -5.61 -9.80 0.27
CA MET A 237 -6.12 -11.12 -0.08
C MET A 237 -4.98 -12.12 -0.23
N LEU A 238 -3.89 -11.76 -0.90
CA LEU A 238 -2.74 -12.66 -1.03
C LEU A 238 -2.19 -13.05 0.36
N ASN A 239 -2.04 -12.10 1.28
CA ASN A 239 -1.59 -12.35 2.64
C ASN A 239 -2.56 -13.28 3.39
N ALA A 240 -3.87 -13.06 3.27
CA ALA A 240 -4.88 -13.94 3.84
C ALA A 240 -4.82 -15.37 3.25
N LEU A 241 -4.66 -15.52 1.93
CA LEU A 241 -4.51 -16.82 1.27
C LEU A 241 -3.22 -17.53 1.70
N SER A 242 -2.14 -16.79 1.91
CA SER A 242 -0.86 -17.34 2.32
C SER A 242 -0.94 -18.06 3.67
N ALA A 243 -1.88 -17.69 4.55
CA ALA A 243 -2.11 -18.36 5.83
C ALA A 243 -2.60 -19.82 5.66
N PHE A 244 -3.11 -20.19 4.49
CA PHE A 244 -3.50 -21.56 4.18
C PHE A 244 -2.34 -22.45 3.71
N ILE A 245 -1.14 -21.89 3.53
CA ILE A 245 0.06 -22.66 3.19
C ILE A 245 0.49 -23.47 4.43
N PRO A 246 0.76 -24.79 4.32
CA PRO A 246 1.21 -25.59 5.45
C PRO A 246 2.55 -25.12 6.04
N ASP A 247 2.69 -25.17 7.37
CA ASP A 247 3.92 -24.76 8.09
C ASP A 247 5.16 -25.61 7.73
N THR A 248 4.95 -26.78 7.13
CA THR A 248 6.02 -27.67 6.67
C THR A 248 6.74 -27.16 5.41
N GLU A 249 6.19 -26.14 4.75
CA GLU A 249 6.71 -25.63 3.48
C GLU A 249 7.68 -24.46 3.70
N ARG A 250 8.79 -24.48 2.94
CA ARG A 250 9.71 -23.35 2.82
C ARG A 250 9.19 -22.37 1.78
N ILE A 251 8.95 -21.13 2.19
CA ILE A 251 8.32 -20.11 1.34
C ILE A 251 9.30 -18.97 1.10
N LEU A 252 9.46 -18.56 -0.16
CA LEU A 252 10.23 -17.38 -0.53
C LEU A 252 9.29 -16.30 -1.04
N THR A 253 9.31 -15.11 -0.42
CA THR A 253 8.59 -13.93 -0.93
C THR A 253 9.54 -13.04 -1.70
N ILE A 254 9.08 -12.46 -2.81
CA ILE A 254 9.82 -11.53 -3.66
C ILE A 254 8.95 -10.32 -3.92
N GLU A 255 9.41 -9.15 -3.52
CA GLU A 255 8.57 -7.96 -3.48
C GLU A 255 9.37 -6.68 -3.80
N ASP A 256 8.65 -5.62 -4.17
CA ASP A 256 9.20 -4.31 -4.46
C ASP A 256 8.22 -3.20 -3.99
N PRO A 257 8.31 -2.74 -2.73
CA PRO A 257 9.00 -3.29 -1.54
C PRO A 257 8.21 -4.40 -0.80
N THR A 258 8.79 -5.01 0.23
CA THR A 258 8.16 -6.04 1.10
C THR A 258 6.97 -5.49 1.90
N GLU A 259 5.80 -6.06 1.63
CA GLU A 259 4.52 -5.80 2.32
C GLU A 259 3.99 -7.06 3.02
N LEU A 260 4.30 -8.26 2.51
CA LEU A 260 3.75 -9.52 3.01
C LEU A 260 4.29 -9.93 4.39
N ARG A 261 3.40 -10.53 5.20
CA ARG A 261 3.71 -11.04 6.54
C ARG A 261 3.10 -12.43 6.70
N LEU A 262 3.84 -13.41 6.23
CA LEU A 262 3.47 -14.82 6.35
C LEU A 262 3.62 -15.29 7.80
N GLN A 263 2.71 -16.17 8.21
CA GLN A 263 2.63 -16.71 9.58
C GLN A 263 3.57 -17.90 9.78
N GLN A 264 3.98 -18.56 8.69
CA GLN A 264 4.78 -19.76 8.71
C GLN A 264 6.21 -19.49 9.24
N GLY A 265 6.79 -20.47 9.93
CA GLY A 265 8.13 -20.34 10.51
C GLY A 265 9.28 -20.37 9.50
N HIS A 266 9.08 -20.93 8.31
CA HIS A 266 10.15 -21.16 7.32
C HIS A 266 10.04 -20.24 6.09
N VAL A 267 10.00 -18.93 6.35
CA VAL A 267 9.85 -17.88 5.33
C VAL A 267 11.17 -17.15 5.10
N VAL A 268 11.50 -16.88 3.84
CA VAL A 268 12.61 -15.99 3.45
C VAL A 268 12.05 -14.87 2.56
N SER A 269 12.13 -13.64 3.06
CA SER A 269 11.68 -12.45 2.30
C SER A 269 12.84 -11.82 1.54
N LEU A 270 12.62 -11.60 0.24
CA LEU A 270 13.54 -10.97 -0.68
C LEU A 270 12.91 -9.67 -1.20
N GLU A 271 13.67 -8.59 -1.14
CA GLU A 271 13.22 -7.26 -1.56
C GLU A 271 14.07 -6.77 -2.73
N ALA A 272 13.40 -6.33 -3.79
CA ALA A 272 14.06 -5.65 -4.89
C ALA A 272 14.65 -4.34 -4.42
N ARG A 273 15.80 -3.98 -4.97
CA ARG A 273 16.52 -2.76 -4.62
C ARG A 273 16.73 -1.92 -5.87
N PRO A 274 16.27 -0.65 -5.91
CA PRO A 274 16.59 0.24 -7.02
C PRO A 274 18.09 0.51 -7.07
N ALA A 275 18.56 1.03 -8.21
CA ALA A 275 19.93 1.49 -8.33
C ALA A 275 20.27 2.59 -7.30
N SER A 276 21.54 2.70 -6.92
CA SER A 276 22.05 3.88 -6.23
C SER A 276 21.92 5.13 -7.10
N LEU A 277 22.15 6.31 -6.52
CA LEU A 277 22.20 7.58 -7.26
C LEU A 277 23.24 7.55 -8.41
N GLU A 278 24.29 6.73 -8.26
CA GLU A 278 25.32 6.50 -9.28
C GLU A 278 24.91 5.46 -10.34
N GLY A 279 23.65 4.99 -10.33
CA GLY A 279 23.14 3.99 -11.26
C GLY A 279 23.62 2.56 -11.01
N LYS A 280 24.20 2.27 -9.83
CA LYS A 280 24.83 0.96 -9.53
C LYS A 280 24.03 0.13 -8.53
N GLY A 281 24.21 -1.19 -8.59
CA GLY A 281 23.73 -2.10 -7.55
C GLY A 281 22.22 -2.31 -7.51
N ALA A 282 21.51 -2.05 -8.61
CA ALA A 282 20.12 -2.46 -8.75
C ALA A 282 20.01 -3.99 -8.63
N VAL A 283 18.98 -4.45 -7.92
CA VAL A 283 18.60 -5.86 -7.81
C VAL A 283 17.11 -5.91 -8.14
N THR A 284 16.76 -6.43 -9.30
CA THR A 284 15.37 -6.46 -9.77
C THR A 284 14.60 -7.63 -9.18
N GLN A 285 13.27 -7.58 -9.17
CA GLN A 285 12.44 -8.74 -8.82
C GLN A 285 12.82 -9.97 -9.67
N ARG A 286 13.13 -9.76 -10.95
CA ARG A 286 13.58 -10.81 -11.86
C ARG A 286 14.86 -11.50 -11.40
N ASP A 287 15.84 -10.73 -10.93
CA ASP A 287 17.09 -11.28 -10.39
C ASP A 287 16.81 -12.15 -9.16
N LEU A 288 15.90 -11.68 -8.29
CA LEU A 288 15.49 -12.40 -7.10
C LEU A 288 14.73 -13.69 -7.42
N VAL A 289 13.82 -13.68 -8.41
CA VAL A 289 13.10 -14.89 -8.86
C VAL A 289 14.11 -15.94 -9.34
N ARG A 290 15.05 -15.56 -10.20
CA ARG A 290 16.09 -16.47 -10.69
C ARG A 290 16.97 -17.02 -9.57
N ASN A 291 17.35 -16.18 -8.62
CA ASN A 291 18.14 -16.60 -7.47
C ASN A 291 17.35 -17.55 -6.55
N SER A 292 16.04 -17.29 -6.36
CA SER A 292 15.16 -18.08 -5.50
C SER A 292 15.08 -19.55 -5.90
N LEU A 293 15.16 -19.85 -7.20
CA LEU A 293 15.17 -21.23 -7.72
C LEU A 293 16.34 -22.08 -7.19
N ARG A 294 17.42 -21.44 -6.71
CA ARG A 294 18.57 -22.12 -6.12
C ARG A 294 18.48 -22.27 -4.60
N MET A 295 17.44 -21.71 -3.99
CA MET A 295 17.28 -21.66 -2.53
C MET A 295 16.38 -22.78 -2.00
N ARG A 296 16.09 -23.78 -2.84
CA ARG A 296 15.22 -24.94 -2.56
C ARG A 296 13.86 -24.54 -1.95
N PRO A 297 13.09 -23.62 -2.57
CA PRO A 297 11.77 -23.27 -2.08
C PRO A 297 10.77 -24.41 -2.32
N ASN A 298 9.78 -24.55 -1.45
CA ASN A 298 8.55 -25.27 -1.79
C ASN A 298 7.59 -24.36 -2.56
N ARG A 299 7.54 -23.07 -2.21
CA ARG A 299 6.75 -22.04 -2.91
C ARG A 299 7.55 -20.76 -3.12
N ILE A 300 7.30 -20.12 -4.25
CA ILE A 300 7.75 -18.77 -4.54
C ILE A 300 6.50 -17.89 -4.65
N ILE A 301 6.49 -16.79 -3.89
CA ILE A 301 5.42 -15.81 -3.90
C ILE A 301 6.00 -14.51 -4.42
N VAL A 302 5.47 -14.01 -5.52
CA VAL A 302 5.84 -12.69 -6.04
C VAL A 302 4.74 -11.74 -5.63
N GLY A 303 5.03 -10.78 -4.74
CA GLY A 303 3.99 -9.93 -4.14
C GLY A 303 3.16 -9.20 -5.19
N GLU A 304 3.82 -8.63 -6.20
CA GLU A 304 3.15 -8.04 -7.36
C GLU A 304 4.04 -8.10 -8.60
N VAL A 305 3.51 -8.65 -9.69
CA VAL A 305 4.17 -8.64 -10.99
C VAL A 305 3.84 -7.34 -11.73
N ARG A 306 4.89 -6.67 -12.18
CA ARG A 306 4.86 -5.39 -12.90
C ARG A 306 5.63 -5.42 -14.23
N GLY A 307 6.46 -6.42 -14.47
CA GLY A 307 7.33 -6.46 -15.65
C GLY A 307 7.93 -7.83 -15.96
N ALA A 308 9.17 -7.81 -16.44
CA ALA A 308 9.86 -8.96 -17.03
C ALA A 308 10.00 -10.19 -16.09
N GLU A 309 9.90 -9.99 -14.77
CA GLU A 309 9.86 -11.08 -13.79
C GLU A 309 8.66 -12.02 -13.97
N ALA A 310 7.60 -11.58 -14.66
CA ALA A 310 6.43 -12.39 -15.01
C ALA A 310 6.83 -13.73 -15.64
N PHE A 311 7.78 -13.72 -16.58
CA PHE A 311 8.20 -14.94 -17.26
C PHE A 311 8.98 -15.90 -16.37
N ASP A 312 9.91 -15.38 -15.57
CA ASP A 312 10.69 -16.22 -14.67
C ASP A 312 9.78 -16.81 -13.56
N MET A 313 8.77 -16.06 -13.10
CA MET A 313 7.71 -16.56 -12.21
C MET A 313 6.91 -17.68 -12.87
N MET A 314 6.47 -17.49 -14.11
CA MET A 314 5.71 -18.48 -14.87
C MET A 314 6.52 -19.75 -15.13
N GLN A 315 7.82 -19.61 -15.40
CA GLN A 315 8.72 -20.76 -15.48
C GLN A 315 8.81 -21.49 -14.14
N ALA A 316 8.95 -20.77 -13.02
CA ALA A 316 8.97 -21.40 -11.69
C ALA A 316 7.69 -22.21 -11.44
N MET A 317 6.53 -21.63 -11.74
CA MET A 317 5.21 -22.27 -11.65
C MET A 317 5.11 -23.58 -12.46
N ASN A 318 5.72 -23.61 -13.65
CA ASN A 318 5.74 -24.80 -14.51
C ASN A 318 6.86 -25.80 -14.16
N THR A 319 7.88 -25.41 -13.38
CA THR A 319 9.09 -26.22 -13.13
C THR A 319 9.27 -26.56 -11.65
N GLY A 320 8.29 -27.25 -11.08
CA GLY A 320 8.42 -27.88 -9.76
C GLY A 320 8.25 -26.95 -8.56
N HIS A 321 7.80 -25.70 -8.77
CA HIS A 321 7.45 -24.75 -7.71
C HIS A 321 5.95 -24.40 -7.78
N GLU A 322 5.13 -25.45 -7.72
CA GLU A 322 3.67 -25.34 -7.70
C GLU A 322 3.18 -24.61 -6.44
N GLY A 323 1.93 -24.12 -6.51
CA GLY A 323 1.31 -23.41 -5.39
C GLY A 323 1.76 -21.97 -5.23
N SER A 324 2.39 -21.40 -6.26
CA SER A 324 2.83 -20.00 -6.26
C SER A 324 1.64 -19.06 -6.20
N LEU A 325 1.78 -17.98 -5.43
CA LEU A 325 0.78 -16.92 -5.32
C LEU A 325 1.37 -15.62 -5.85
N SER A 326 0.56 -14.82 -6.55
CA SER A 326 0.99 -13.49 -6.96
C SER A 326 -0.17 -12.52 -7.15
N THR A 327 0.14 -11.22 -7.24
CA THR A 327 -0.84 -10.20 -7.61
C THR A 327 -0.50 -9.51 -8.93
N VAL A 328 -1.53 -9.02 -9.62
CA VAL A 328 -1.37 -8.19 -10.83
C VAL A 328 -2.43 -7.09 -10.86
N HIS A 329 -2.07 -5.91 -11.38
CA HIS A 329 -3.07 -4.88 -11.64
C HIS A 329 -3.88 -5.18 -12.90
N ALA A 330 -5.19 -5.37 -12.73
CA ALA A 330 -6.13 -5.58 -13.82
C ALA A 330 -7.57 -5.25 -13.42
N ASN A 331 -8.38 -4.86 -14.40
CA ASN A 331 -9.78 -4.51 -14.19
C ASN A 331 -10.73 -5.71 -14.36
N SER A 332 -10.24 -6.80 -14.94
CA SER A 332 -10.97 -8.05 -15.12
C SER A 332 -10.00 -9.25 -15.15
N PRO A 333 -10.49 -10.49 -14.94
CA PRO A 333 -9.68 -11.69 -15.10
C PRO A 333 -9.04 -11.82 -16.49
N ARG A 334 -9.75 -11.40 -17.55
CA ARG A 334 -9.22 -11.42 -18.93
C ARG A 334 -8.12 -10.37 -19.13
N ASP A 335 -8.29 -9.18 -18.55
CA ASP A 335 -7.24 -8.15 -18.57
C ASP A 335 -6.00 -8.60 -17.81
N ALA A 336 -6.15 -9.40 -16.74
CA ALA A 336 -5.02 -9.93 -15.99
C ALA A 336 -4.13 -10.81 -16.88
N LEU A 337 -4.73 -11.69 -17.70
CA LEU A 337 -3.99 -12.51 -18.67
C LEU A 337 -3.27 -11.63 -19.71
N ALA A 338 -3.96 -10.64 -20.27
CA ALA A 338 -3.37 -9.73 -21.25
C ALA A 338 -2.20 -8.90 -20.64
N ARG A 339 -2.30 -8.52 -19.36
CA ARG A 339 -1.23 -7.83 -18.63
C ARG A 339 0.00 -8.72 -18.47
N ILE A 340 -0.19 -9.98 -18.06
CA ILE A 340 0.91 -10.96 -17.97
C ILE A 340 1.56 -11.18 -19.34
N GLU A 341 0.76 -11.33 -20.41
CA GLU A 341 1.27 -11.47 -21.78
C GLU A 341 2.17 -10.27 -22.17
N ASN A 342 1.69 -9.05 -21.92
CA ASN A 342 2.45 -7.83 -22.21
C ASN A 342 3.74 -7.72 -21.37
N MET A 343 3.71 -8.11 -20.09
CA MET A 343 4.89 -8.12 -19.22
C MET A 343 5.96 -9.10 -19.69
N ILE A 344 5.56 -10.25 -20.24
CA ILE A 344 6.50 -11.22 -20.82
C ILE A 344 7.14 -10.65 -22.09
N LEU A 345 6.40 -9.91 -22.92
CA LEU A 345 6.95 -9.24 -24.11
C LEU A 345 8.03 -8.19 -23.77
N MET A 346 7.99 -7.60 -22.57
CA MET A 346 9.00 -6.62 -22.13
C MET A 346 10.40 -7.20 -21.92
N ILE A 347 10.55 -8.52 -21.93
CA ILE A 347 11.85 -9.19 -21.74
C ILE A 347 12.82 -8.91 -22.89
N GLY A 348 12.31 -8.51 -24.06
CA GLY A 348 13.11 -8.28 -25.26
C GLY A 348 13.56 -9.58 -25.95
N MET A 349 12.95 -10.73 -25.60
CA MET A 349 13.10 -11.97 -26.36
C MET A 349 12.00 -12.05 -27.41
N ASP A 350 12.36 -12.48 -28.62
CA ASP A 350 11.41 -12.72 -29.71
C ASP A 350 10.76 -14.10 -29.52
N LEU A 351 9.80 -14.18 -28.60
CA LEU A 351 9.01 -15.37 -28.34
C LEU A 351 7.71 -15.34 -29.15
N PRO A 352 7.37 -16.42 -29.89
CA PRO A 352 6.08 -16.51 -30.55
C PRO A 352 4.94 -16.35 -29.55
N MET A 353 3.91 -15.56 -29.90
CA MET A 353 2.82 -15.24 -28.97
C MET A 353 2.08 -16.47 -28.46
N ARG A 354 1.92 -17.46 -29.34
CA ARG A 354 1.38 -18.77 -28.98
C ARG A 354 2.14 -19.41 -27.82
N ALA A 355 3.48 -19.40 -27.85
CA ALA A 355 4.30 -20.01 -26.81
C ALA A 355 4.14 -19.30 -25.45
N ILE A 356 3.99 -17.97 -25.46
CA ILE A 356 3.71 -17.18 -24.25
C ILE A 356 2.35 -17.58 -23.67
N ARG A 357 1.33 -17.68 -24.52
CA ARG A 357 -0.03 -18.07 -24.10
C ARG A 357 -0.08 -19.53 -23.62
N GLU A 358 0.68 -20.44 -24.22
CA GLU A 358 0.81 -21.83 -23.77
C GLU A 358 1.43 -21.89 -22.37
N GLN A 359 2.46 -21.08 -22.10
CA GLN A 359 3.03 -20.94 -20.75
C GLN A 359 2.00 -20.39 -19.74
N ILE A 360 1.25 -19.34 -20.12
CA ILE A 360 0.16 -18.76 -19.32
C ILE A 360 -0.89 -19.81 -18.95
N ALA A 361 -1.40 -20.52 -19.96
CA ALA A 361 -2.44 -21.52 -19.79
C ALA A 361 -2.00 -22.72 -18.96
N SER A 362 -0.71 -23.07 -19.00
CA SER A 362 -0.15 -24.17 -18.21
C SER A 362 0.10 -23.78 -16.75
N ALA A 363 0.59 -22.56 -16.50
CA ALA A 363 1.08 -22.24 -15.16
C ALA A 363 0.01 -21.64 -14.24
N ILE A 364 -0.90 -20.80 -14.74
CA ILE A 364 -1.94 -20.17 -13.90
C ILE A 364 -3.16 -21.09 -13.86
N HIS A 365 -3.63 -21.42 -12.65
CA HIS A 365 -4.81 -22.27 -12.48
C HIS A 365 -6.06 -21.45 -12.15
N LEU A 366 -5.91 -20.43 -11.31
CA LEU A 366 -7.02 -19.65 -10.77
C LEU A 366 -6.71 -18.16 -10.76
N ILE A 367 -7.69 -17.34 -11.14
CA ILE A 367 -7.67 -15.89 -10.98
C ILE A 367 -8.75 -15.47 -9.99
N ILE A 368 -8.38 -14.71 -8.97
CA ILE A 368 -9.30 -14.10 -8.01
C ILE A 368 -9.33 -12.60 -8.28
N GLN A 369 -10.45 -12.10 -8.82
CA GLN A 369 -10.62 -10.68 -9.11
C GLN A 369 -11.26 -9.97 -7.92
N ILE A 370 -10.64 -8.87 -7.48
CA ILE A 370 -11.14 -8.00 -6.40
C ILE A 370 -11.41 -6.61 -6.95
N VAL A 371 -12.57 -6.05 -6.57
CA VAL A 371 -13.01 -4.71 -6.97
C VAL A 371 -13.40 -3.91 -5.73
N ARG A 372 -13.05 -2.62 -5.73
CA ARG A 372 -13.60 -1.64 -4.78
C ARG A 372 -14.88 -1.09 -5.40
N LEU A 373 -16.02 -1.33 -4.75
CA LEU A 373 -17.33 -0.89 -5.20
C LEU A 373 -17.58 0.58 -4.83
N ALA A 374 -18.68 1.14 -5.33
CA ALA A 374 -19.02 2.56 -5.17
C ALA A 374 -19.20 3.00 -3.70
N ASP A 375 -19.63 2.09 -2.83
CA ASP A 375 -19.75 2.31 -1.38
C ASP A 375 -18.41 2.21 -0.63
N GLY A 376 -17.32 1.93 -1.34
CA GLY A 376 -15.98 1.75 -0.80
C GLY A 376 -15.68 0.33 -0.32
N SER A 377 -16.68 -0.57 -0.30
CA SER A 377 -16.46 -1.97 0.06
C SER A 377 -15.58 -2.66 -0.98
N ARG A 378 -14.76 -3.62 -0.53
CA ARG A 378 -13.92 -4.45 -1.39
C ARG A 378 -14.57 -5.82 -1.49
N LYS A 379 -14.86 -6.29 -2.70
CA LYS A 379 -15.48 -7.60 -2.93
C LYS A 379 -14.66 -8.41 -3.92
N VAL A 380 -14.53 -9.70 -3.67
CA VAL A 380 -14.22 -10.66 -4.75
C VAL A 380 -15.39 -10.59 -5.73
N THR A 381 -15.13 -10.39 -7.02
CA THR A 381 -16.19 -10.32 -8.03
C THR A 381 -16.20 -11.51 -8.96
N HIS A 382 -15.03 -12.09 -9.21
CA HIS A 382 -14.87 -13.25 -10.07
C HIS A 382 -13.83 -14.19 -9.46
N VAL A 383 -14.12 -15.47 -9.55
CA VAL A 383 -13.16 -16.55 -9.34
C VAL A 383 -13.15 -17.37 -10.62
N SER A 384 -12.10 -17.21 -11.42
CA SER A 384 -12.02 -17.77 -12.77
C SER A 384 -10.94 -18.84 -12.86
N GLU A 385 -11.29 -20.00 -13.39
CA GLU A 385 -10.36 -21.07 -13.73
C GLU A 385 -9.79 -20.85 -15.14
N ILE A 386 -8.50 -21.08 -15.30
CA ILE A 386 -7.86 -21.18 -16.63
C ILE A 386 -7.97 -22.62 -17.11
N THR A 387 -8.59 -22.81 -18.27
CA THR A 387 -8.95 -24.14 -18.78
C THR A 387 -8.04 -24.66 -19.89
N GLY A 388 -7.02 -23.89 -20.26
CA GLY A 388 -6.08 -24.24 -21.34
C GLY A 388 -6.13 -23.22 -22.48
N MET A 389 -5.99 -23.72 -23.72
CA MET A 389 -6.05 -22.90 -24.93
C MET A 389 -6.95 -23.52 -25.99
N GLU A 390 -7.58 -22.66 -26.78
CA GLU A 390 -8.28 -23.02 -28.01
C GLU A 390 -7.74 -22.15 -29.15
N GLY A 391 -7.01 -22.77 -30.08
CA GLY A 391 -6.24 -22.05 -31.09
C GLY A 391 -5.20 -21.13 -30.44
N GLU A 392 -5.37 -19.83 -30.63
CA GLU A 392 -4.47 -18.79 -30.10
C GLU A 392 -5.01 -18.13 -28.82
N VAL A 393 -6.16 -18.56 -28.30
CA VAL A 393 -6.83 -17.90 -27.16
C VAL A 393 -6.69 -18.75 -25.90
N VAL A 394 -6.23 -18.13 -24.81
CA VAL A 394 -6.29 -18.73 -23.47
C VAL A 394 -7.75 -18.78 -23.03
N THR A 395 -8.25 -19.99 -22.75
CA THR A 395 -9.64 -20.23 -22.35
C THR A 395 -9.76 -20.16 -20.83
N MET A 396 -10.89 -19.63 -20.37
CA MET A 396 -11.19 -19.49 -18.96
C MET A 396 -12.69 -19.58 -18.71
N GLN A 397 -13.06 -19.98 -17.50
CA GLN A 397 -14.44 -20.06 -17.06
C GLN A 397 -14.58 -19.53 -15.64
N ASP A 398 -15.67 -18.82 -15.37
CA ASP A 398 -15.95 -18.35 -14.01
C ASP A 398 -16.59 -19.48 -13.22
N LEU A 399 -16.04 -19.78 -12.05
CA LEU A 399 -16.59 -20.72 -11.09
C LEU A 399 -17.58 -20.02 -10.14
N PHE A 400 -17.25 -18.78 -9.78
CA PHE A 400 -18.06 -17.94 -8.90
C PHE A 400 -18.09 -16.50 -9.38
N ARG A 401 -19.23 -15.83 -9.13
CA ARG A 401 -19.43 -14.41 -9.43
C ARG A 401 -20.11 -13.70 -8.26
N TYR A 402 -19.82 -12.41 -8.12
CA TYR A 402 -20.62 -11.52 -7.30
C TYR A 402 -21.61 -10.76 -8.18
N GLU A 403 -22.90 -10.93 -7.91
CA GLU A 403 -23.98 -10.26 -8.63
C GLU A 403 -24.50 -9.09 -7.79
N GLN A 404 -24.19 -7.87 -8.24
CA GLN A 404 -24.77 -6.67 -7.64
C GLN A 404 -26.24 -6.56 -8.02
N ARG A 405 -27.12 -6.59 -7.02
CA ARG A 405 -28.58 -6.48 -7.18
C ARG A 405 -29.09 -5.05 -7.04
N GLY A 406 -28.32 -4.17 -6.40
CA GLY A 406 -28.69 -2.77 -6.26
C GLY A 406 -27.84 -2.01 -5.24
N ILE A 407 -28.38 -0.89 -4.79
CA ILE A 407 -27.86 -0.05 -3.70
C ILE A 407 -29.02 0.17 -2.73
N ASP A 408 -28.79 -0.02 -1.43
CA ASP A 408 -29.81 0.19 -0.40
C ASP A 408 -30.02 1.68 -0.07
N SER A 409 -30.96 1.97 0.85
CA SER A 409 -31.28 3.34 1.28
C SER A 409 -30.12 4.07 1.96
N ASP A 410 -29.13 3.35 2.48
CA ASP A 410 -27.96 3.90 3.15
C ASP A 410 -26.78 4.08 2.18
N GLY A 411 -26.99 3.81 0.87
CA GLY A 411 -25.96 3.92 -0.16
C GLY A 411 -25.01 2.74 -0.21
N ARG A 412 -25.32 1.62 0.46
CA ARG A 412 -24.48 0.41 0.46
C ARG A 412 -24.83 -0.50 -0.70
N VAL A 413 -23.83 -1.15 -1.27
CA VAL A 413 -24.04 -2.09 -2.37
C VAL A 413 -24.62 -3.39 -1.84
N VAL A 414 -25.76 -3.79 -2.40
CA VAL A 414 -26.41 -5.07 -2.12
C VAL A 414 -26.17 -6.01 -3.30
N GLY A 415 -25.67 -7.20 -3.00
CA GLY A 415 -25.42 -8.26 -3.97
C GLY A 415 -25.18 -9.58 -3.28
N GLU A 416 -24.99 -10.62 -4.08
CA GLU A 416 -24.79 -11.98 -3.58
C GLU A 416 -23.71 -12.70 -4.38
N PHE A 417 -23.06 -13.66 -3.73
CA PHE A 417 -22.12 -14.56 -4.38
C PHE A 417 -22.87 -15.77 -4.91
N SER A 418 -22.70 -16.07 -6.21
CA SER A 418 -23.31 -17.22 -6.86
C SER A 418 -22.25 -18.11 -7.52
N GLY A 419 -22.40 -19.43 -7.36
CA GLY A 419 -21.72 -20.41 -8.20
C GLY A 419 -22.30 -20.39 -9.62
N THR A 420 -21.50 -20.73 -10.63
CA THR A 420 -21.94 -20.68 -12.03
C THR A 420 -22.56 -21.99 -12.54
N GLY A 421 -22.58 -23.03 -11.70
CA GLY A 421 -22.93 -24.42 -12.06
C GLY A 421 -21.76 -25.22 -12.60
N ILE A 422 -20.56 -24.63 -12.69
CA ILE A 422 -19.38 -25.24 -13.31
C ILE A 422 -18.49 -25.86 -12.23
N ARG A 423 -18.22 -27.16 -12.37
CA ARG A 423 -17.22 -27.86 -11.53
C ARG A 423 -15.83 -27.65 -12.15
N PRO A 424 -14.80 -27.28 -11.36
CA PRO A 424 -13.47 -27.03 -11.90
C PRO A 424 -12.80 -28.32 -12.41
N ARG A 425 -11.94 -28.20 -13.41
CA ARG A 425 -11.20 -29.35 -13.99
C ARG A 425 -10.20 -29.94 -13.01
N PHE A 426 -9.71 -29.14 -12.06
CA PHE A 426 -8.82 -29.59 -11.00
C PHE A 426 -9.56 -30.19 -9.79
N ALA A 427 -10.89 -30.42 -9.86
CA ALA A 427 -11.65 -30.95 -8.74
C ALA A 427 -11.15 -32.32 -8.24
N ASP A 428 -10.63 -33.17 -9.13
CA ASP A 428 -10.08 -34.48 -8.78
C ASP A 428 -8.87 -34.35 -7.83
N LYS A 429 -8.12 -33.24 -7.89
CA LYS A 429 -7.02 -32.97 -6.96
C LYS A 429 -7.52 -32.86 -5.52
N PHE A 430 -8.73 -32.34 -5.31
CA PHE A 430 -9.33 -32.27 -3.97
C PHE A 430 -9.67 -33.67 -3.44
N GLU A 431 -10.26 -34.52 -4.29
CA GLU A 431 -10.59 -35.91 -3.92
C GLU A 431 -9.34 -36.71 -3.55
N VAL A 432 -8.28 -36.61 -4.36
CA VAL A 432 -6.98 -37.26 -4.10
C VAL A 432 -6.35 -36.75 -2.80
N ALA A 433 -6.53 -35.47 -2.48
CA ALA A 433 -6.05 -34.87 -1.23
C ALA A 433 -6.97 -35.14 -0.02
N GLY A 434 -8.10 -35.84 -0.19
CA GLY A 434 -9.08 -36.08 0.88
C GLY A 434 -9.83 -34.81 1.32
N ILE A 435 -9.88 -33.79 0.47
CA ILE A 435 -10.57 -32.53 0.74
C ILE A 435 -11.98 -32.62 0.15
N HIS A 436 -12.99 -32.58 1.02
CA HIS A 436 -14.39 -32.60 0.63
C HIS A 436 -15.00 -31.21 0.74
N LEU A 437 -15.41 -30.67 -0.41
CA LEU A 437 -16.14 -29.41 -0.50
C LEU A 437 -17.65 -29.67 -0.52
N PRO A 438 -18.48 -28.70 -0.06
CA PRO A 438 -19.93 -28.82 -0.13
C PRO A 438 -20.41 -29.12 -1.56
N PRO A 439 -21.33 -30.09 -1.77
CA PRO A 439 -21.77 -30.51 -3.11
C PRO A 439 -22.43 -29.38 -3.92
N ASP A 440 -23.08 -28.47 -3.22
CA ASP A 440 -23.83 -27.32 -3.72
C ASP A 440 -22.99 -26.05 -3.84
N LEU A 441 -21.69 -26.10 -3.49
CA LEU A 441 -20.77 -24.95 -3.56
C LEU A 441 -20.79 -24.25 -4.92
N PHE A 442 -20.80 -25.03 -6.01
CA PHE A 442 -20.78 -24.49 -7.38
C PHE A 442 -22.18 -24.27 -7.96
N ALA A 443 -23.26 -24.62 -7.25
CA ALA A 443 -24.61 -24.51 -7.75
C ALA A 443 -25.00 -23.05 -8.00
N ARG A 444 -25.90 -22.83 -8.97
CA ARG A 444 -26.49 -21.51 -9.18
C ARG A 444 -27.50 -21.23 -8.09
N LEU A 445 -27.56 -19.99 -7.62
CA LEU A 445 -28.61 -19.56 -6.71
C LEU A 445 -29.98 -19.64 -7.40
N GLY A 446 -30.93 -20.32 -6.75
CA GLY A 446 -32.33 -20.40 -7.20
C GLY A 446 -32.64 -21.45 -8.27
N VAL A 447 -31.74 -22.43 -8.51
CA VAL A 447 -31.97 -23.58 -9.41
C VAL A 447 -31.94 -24.89 -8.63
#